data_AF-A0A7C6DZA3-F1
#
_entry.id   AF-A0A7C6DZA3-F1
#
_cell.length_a   1.000
_cell.length_b   1.000
_cell.length_c   1.000
_cell.angle_alpha   90.00
_cell.angle_beta   90.00
_cell.angle_gamma   90.00
#
_symmetry.space_group_name_H-M   'P 1'
#
loop_
_entity.id
_entity.type
_entity.pdbx_description
1 polymer ?
#
loop_
_entity_poly.entity_id
_entity_poly.type
_entity_poly.pdbx_seq_one_letter_code
_entity_poly.pdbx_strand_id
1 'polypeptide(L)'
;MKRTRLSKESKTLLLEAVRETRRRRLVEWRRQPSVIRVEKPTDVDSARRLGYKAKPGFIVVRSRVRKGGRRKPRPRSGRRPRHMGVVLFKPGKSRQKMAEERAAREYPNMRMLGSYWVGEDGVYKWFEIVMVDPNHPAVLSDPRFRWLKHG
;
A
#
# COMPACT_ATOMS: atom_id res chain seq x y z
N MET A 1 10.11 -28.81 9.72
CA MET A 1 10.58 -27.71 10.61
C MET A 1 9.58 -27.55 11.76
N LYS A 2 9.97 -27.88 13.00
CA LYS A 2 9.07 -27.84 14.17
C LYS A 2 8.76 -26.37 14.51
N ARG A 3 7.49 -25.94 14.43
CA ARG A 3 7.04 -24.65 14.99
C ARG A 3 7.17 -24.75 16.51
N THR A 4 8.24 -24.21 17.08
CA THR A 4 8.40 -24.07 18.53
C THR A 4 7.27 -23.16 19.05
N ARG A 5 6.45 -23.68 19.98
CA ARG A 5 5.40 -22.89 20.63
C ARG A 5 6.10 -21.94 21.61
N LEU A 6 6.10 -20.65 21.29
CA LEU A 6 6.53 -19.59 22.21
C LEU A 6 5.71 -19.66 23.52
N SER A 7 6.36 -19.39 24.66
CA SER A 7 5.69 -19.23 25.95
C SER A 7 4.68 -18.08 25.88
N LYS A 8 3.67 -18.09 26.76
CA LYS A 8 2.66 -17.01 26.81
C LYS A 8 3.32 -15.64 27.04
N GLU A 9 4.29 -15.58 27.95
CA GLU A 9 5.05 -14.36 28.28
C GLU A 9 5.83 -13.84 27.08
N SER A 10 6.57 -14.71 26.37
CA SER A 10 7.33 -14.30 25.19
C SER A 10 6.43 -13.80 24.07
N LYS A 11 5.21 -14.36 23.91
CA LYS A 11 4.23 -13.84 22.95
C LYS A 11 3.77 -12.44 23.34
N THR A 12 3.49 -12.20 24.61
CA THR A 12 3.06 -10.87 25.10
C THR A 12 4.14 -9.82 24.84
N LEU A 13 5.39 -10.11 25.22
CA LEU A 13 6.52 -9.20 25.01
C LEU A 13 6.74 -8.89 23.52
N LEU A 14 6.67 -9.89 22.64
CA LEU A 14 6.76 -9.68 21.20
C LEU A 14 5.61 -8.80 20.68
N LEU A 15 4.40 -9.00 21.20
CA LEU A 15 3.22 -8.25 20.77
C LEU A 15 3.32 -6.78 21.19
N GLU A 16 3.85 -6.50 22.38
CA GLU A 16 4.16 -5.15 22.86
C GLU A 16 5.26 -4.48 22.04
N ALA A 17 6.37 -5.17 21.78
CA ALA A 17 7.45 -4.67 20.94
C ALA A 17 6.98 -4.32 19.52
N VAL A 18 6.10 -5.15 18.93
CA VAL A 18 5.50 -4.89 17.61
C VAL A 18 4.57 -3.67 17.66
N ARG A 19 3.74 -3.55 18.71
CA ARG A 19 2.86 -2.39 18.90
C ARG A 19 3.66 -1.10 19.02
N GLU A 20 4.72 -1.11 19.80
CA GLU A 20 5.59 0.04 19.99
C GLU A 20 6.30 0.43 18.68
N THR A 21 6.88 -0.55 17.98
CA THR A 21 7.50 -0.34 16.67
C THR A 21 6.52 0.27 15.67
N ARG A 22 5.29 -0.24 15.61
CA ARG A 22 4.22 0.31 14.76
C ARG A 22 3.86 1.74 15.15
N ARG A 23 3.74 2.03 16.45
CA ARG A 23 3.44 3.38 16.94
C ARG A 23 4.51 4.38 16.52
N ARG A 24 5.80 4.05 16.72
CA ARG A 24 6.93 4.91 16.30
C ARG A 24 6.90 5.17 14.79
N ARG A 25 6.71 4.11 13.98
CA ARG A 25 6.59 4.22 12.52
C ARG A 25 5.43 5.11 12.08
N LEU A 26 4.24 4.97 12.67
CA LEU A 26 3.09 5.80 12.31
C LEU A 26 3.33 7.29 12.60
N VAL A 27 4.05 7.62 13.67
CA VAL A 27 4.42 9.01 13.98
C VAL A 27 5.32 9.58 12.87
N GLU A 28 6.31 8.81 12.43
CA GLU A 28 7.20 9.18 11.34
C GLU A 28 6.44 9.34 10.01
N TRP A 29 5.59 8.37 9.64
CA TRP A 29 4.88 8.35 8.36
C TRP A 29 3.84 9.45 8.20
N ARG A 30 3.39 10.07 9.29
CA ARG A 30 2.53 11.27 9.23
C ARG A 30 3.27 12.47 8.66
N ARG A 31 4.58 12.58 8.93
CA ARG A 31 5.43 13.67 8.46
C ARG A 31 5.91 13.46 7.02
N GLN A 32 5.92 12.21 6.55
CA GLN A 32 6.32 11.86 5.19
C GLN A 32 5.30 12.31 4.12
N PRO A 33 5.74 12.44 2.85
CA PRO A 33 4.85 12.69 1.71
C PRO A 33 3.76 11.63 1.53
N SER A 34 2.77 11.91 0.67
CA SER A 34 1.68 10.97 0.43
C SER A 34 2.10 9.68 -0.26
N VAL A 35 3.13 9.74 -1.10
CA VAL A 35 3.75 8.62 -1.79
C VAL A 35 5.25 8.73 -1.59
N ILE A 36 5.89 7.67 -1.11
CA ILE A 36 7.33 7.64 -0.84
C ILE A 36 7.90 6.29 -1.21
N ARG A 37 9.07 6.26 -1.84
CA ARG A 37 9.82 5.02 -2.06
C ARG A 37 10.43 4.55 -0.75
N VAL A 38 10.28 3.27 -0.45
CA VAL A 38 10.89 2.62 0.72
C VAL A 38 12.03 1.74 0.25
N GLU A 39 13.15 1.75 0.98
CA GLU A 39 14.32 0.92 0.64
C GLU A 39 14.05 -0.58 0.81
N LYS A 40 13.38 -0.95 1.90
CA LYS A 40 13.06 -2.34 2.24
C LYS A 40 11.57 -2.47 2.60
N PRO A 41 10.90 -3.53 2.16
CA PRO A 41 9.51 -3.77 2.55
C PRO A 41 9.39 -3.91 4.06
N THR A 42 8.34 -3.31 4.63
CA THR A 42 8.05 -3.39 6.06
C THR A 42 7.68 -4.82 6.48
N ASP A 43 6.98 -5.52 5.60
CA ASP A 43 6.64 -6.94 5.72
C ASP A 43 7.15 -7.68 4.48
N VAL A 44 8.30 -8.32 4.64
CA VAL A 44 8.98 -9.05 3.57
C VAL A 44 8.18 -10.27 3.13
N ASP A 45 7.44 -10.91 4.02
CA ASP A 45 6.67 -12.12 3.69
C ASP A 45 5.46 -11.76 2.82
N SER A 46 4.75 -10.69 3.17
CA SER A 46 3.65 -10.16 2.35
C SER A 46 4.15 -9.66 1.00
N ALA A 47 5.29 -8.95 0.97
CA ALA A 47 5.89 -8.51 -0.29
C ALA A 47 6.29 -9.71 -1.19
N ARG A 48 6.91 -10.74 -0.62
CA ARG A 48 7.31 -11.96 -1.36
C ARG A 48 6.12 -12.73 -1.91
N ARG A 49 4.99 -12.75 -1.19
CA ARG A 49 3.72 -13.35 -1.67
C ARG A 49 3.23 -12.68 -2.96
N LEU A 50 3.46 -11.38 -3.10
CA LEU A 50 3.11 -10.61 -4.31
C LEU A 50 4.16 -10.70 -5.42
N GLY A 51 5.26 -11.45 -5.21
CA GLY A 51 6.31 -11.60 -6.20
C GLY A 51 7.52 -10.68 -6.02
N TYR A 52 7.64 -9.96 -4.89
CA TYR A 52 8.84 -9.17 -4.60
C TYR A 52 10.10 -10.03 -4.57
N LYS A 53 11.17 -9.54 -5.21
CA LYS A 53 12.53 -10.06 -5.13
C LYS A 53 13.50 -8.94 -4.79
N ALA A 54 14.48 -9.25 -3.96
CA ALA A 54 15.56 -8.32 -3.62
C ALA A 54 16.60 -8.31 -4.74
N LYS A 55 16.24 -7.73 -5.89
CA LYS A 55 17.13 -7.54 -7.05
C LYS A 55 16.85 -6.18 -7.70
N PRO A 56 17.79 -5.64 -8.49
CA PRO A 56 17.57 -4.42 -9.27
C PRO A 56 16.33 -4.53 -10.16
N GLY A 57 15.63 -3.41 -10.33
CA GLY A 57 14.35 -3.35 -11.04
C GLY A 57 13.12 -3.61 -10.17
N PHE A 58 13.26 -3.93 -8.88
CA PHE A 58 12.13 -3.98 -7.93
C PHE A 58 12.16 -2.76 -7.02
N ILE A 59 10.98 -2.16 -6.81
CA ILE A 59 10.80 -1.09 -5.84
C ILE A 59 9.58 -1.37 -4.95
N VAL A 60 9.63 -0.85 -3.72
CA VAL A 60 8.47 -0.82 -2.82
C VAL A 60 8.13 0.64 -2.56
N VAL A 61 6.87 0.99 -2.77
CA VAL A 61 6.36 2.35 -2.62
C VAL A 61 5.31 2.36 -1.53
N ARG A 62 5.47 3.20 -0.51
CA ARG A 62 4.46 3.42 0.52
C ARG A 62 3.56 4.57 0.09
N SER A 63 2.25 4.32 0.11
CA SER A 63 1.22 5.30 -0.24
C SER A 63 0.20 5.39 0.89
N ARG A 64 -0.11 6.63 1.32
CA ARG A 64 -1.13 6.91 2.33
C ARG A 64 -2.44 7.38 1.69
N VAL A 65 -3.57 6.87 2.19
CA VAL A 65 -4.92 7.22 1.71
C VAL A 65 -5.80 7.59 2.90
N ARG A 66 -6.56 8.69 2.78
CA ARG A 66 -7.44 9.17 3.86
C ARG A 66 -8.58 8.19 4.12
N LYS A 67 -8.92 8.01 5.40
CA LYS A 67 -10.11 7.31 5.88
C LYS A 67 -11.36 8.19 5.68
N GLY A 68 -12.53 7.57 5.86
CA GLY A 68 -13.83 8.25 5.69
C GLY A 68 -14.41 8.17 4.28
N GLY A 69 -15.62 8.72 4.13
CA GLY A 69 -16.38 8.69 2.88
C GLY A 69 -15.91 9.70 1.83
N ARG A 70 -16.58 9.71 0.69
CA ARG A 70 -16.44 10.71 -0.36
C ARG A 70 -17.45 11.83 -0.13
N ARG A 71 -17.01 13.07 -0.29
CA ARG A 71 -17.89 14.24 -0.42
C ARG A 71 -18.08 14.54 -1.90
N LYS A 72 -19.32 14.67 -2.36
CA LYS A 72 -19.61 15.12 -3.73
C LYS A 72 -19.42 16.65 -3.82
N PRO A 73 -19.08 17.20 -4.99
CA PRO A 73 -19.21 18.64 -5.21
C PRO A 73 -20.68 19.06 -5.05
N ARG A 74 -20.93 20.24 -4.43
CA ARG A 74 -22.30 20.77 -4.30
C ARG A 74 -22.82 21.17 -5.69
N PRO A 75 -24.01 20.71 -6.12
CA PRO A 75 -24.63 21.20 -7.35
C PRO A 75 -24.79 22.72 -7.32
N ARG A 76 -24.52 23.39 -8.45
CA ARG A 76 -24.65 24.86 -8.60
C ARG A 76 -26.05 25.31 -9.01
N SER A 77 -26.84 24.43 -9.63
CA SER A 77 -28.21 24.72 -10.07
C SER A 77 -29.22 23.74 -9.45
N GLY A 78 -30.51 24.08 -9.54
CA GLY A 78 -31.60 23.29 -8.97
C GLY A 78 -31.54 21.81 -9.36
N ARG A 79 -31.78 20.93 -8.38
CA ARG A 79 -31.87 19.47 -8.58
C ARG A 79 -33.00 18.91 -7.74
N ARG A 80 -33.54 17.77 -8.16
CA ARG A 80 -34.49 17.01 -7.33
C ARG A 80 -33.89 16.71 -5.95
N PRO A 81 -34.68 16.68 -4.86
CA PRO A 81 -34.18 16.45 -3.51
C PRO A 81 -33.25 15.24 -3.37
N ARG A 82 -33.56 14.13 -4.04
CA ARG A 82 -32.72 12.90 -4.07
C ARG A 82 -31.30 13.11 -4.62
N HIS A 83 -31.07 14.13 -5.44
CA HIS A 83 -29.78 14.46 -6.04
C HIS A 83 -29.05 15.61 -5.33
N MET A 84 -29.63 16.18 -4.28
CA MET A 84 -29.03 17.28 -3.50
C MET A 84 -28.05 16.80 -2.43
N GLY A 85 -27.97 15.49 -2.15
CA GLY A 85 -27.06 14.91 -1.17
C GLY A 85 -25.59 15.13 -1.53
N VAL A 86 -24.80 15.56 -0.54
CA VAL A 86 -23.37 15.89 -0.69
C VAL A 86 -22.46 15.00 0.17
N VAL A 87 -22.94 14.62 1.35
CA VAL A 87 -22.23 13.83 2.37
C VAL A 87 -22.68 12.36 2.37
N LEU A 88 -22.02 11.51 3.14
CA LEU A 88 -22.35 10.08 3.33
C LEU A 88 -22.24 9.19 2.08
N PHE A 89 -21.52 9.63 1.04
CA PHE A 89 -21.23 8.77 -0.11
C PHE A 89 -20.05 7.86 0.17
N LYS A 90 -20.20 6.58 -0.17
CA LYS A 90 -19.09 5.63 -0.20
C LYS A 90 -18.32 5.79 -1.52
N PRO A 91 -16.97 5.79 -1.50
CA PRO A 91 -16.20 5.73 -2.73
C PRO A 91 -16.47 4.40 -3.44
N GLY A 92 -16.59 4.42 -4.78
CA GLY A 92 -16.77 3.20 -5.58
C GLY A 92 -15.51 2.34 -5.70
N LYS A 93 -14.35 2.85 -5.30
CA LYS A 93 -13.06 2.14 -5.30
C LYS A 93 -12.61 1.83 -3.88
N SER A 94 -11.91 0.72 -3.71
CA SER A 94 -11.26 0.39 -2.43
C SER A 94 -10.11 1.36 -2.14
N ARG A 95 -9.77 1.54 -0.86
CA ARG A 95 -8.63 2.39 -0.45
C ARG A 95 -7.30 1.86 -0.95
N GLN A 96 -7.19 0.54 -1.04
CA GLN A 96 -6.04 -0.14 -1.62
C GLN A 96 -5.88 0.25 -3.10
N LYS A 97 -6.95 0.13 -3.91
CA LYS A 97 -6.93 0.54 -5.31
C LYS A 97 -6.63 2.03 -5.50
N MET A 98 -7.12 2.88 -4.60
CA MET A 98 -6.76 4.31 -4.61
C MET A 98 -5.28 4.55 -4.28
N ALA A 99 -4.66 3.74 -3.43
CA ALA A 99 -3.23 3.82 -3.11
C ALA A 99 -2.36 3.37 -4.29
N GLU A 100 -2.77 2.27 -4.94
CA GLU A 100 -2.18 1.73 -6.16
C GLU A 100 -2.22 2.75 -7.31
N GLU A 101 -3.38 3.35 -7.58
CA GLU A 101 -3.54 4.40 -8.60
C GLU A 101 -2.72 5.66 -8.29
N ARG A 102 -2.40 5.95 -7.03
CA ARG A 102 -1.48 7.04 -6.67
C ARG A 102 -0.04 6.65 -7.00
N ALA A 103 0.39 5.45 -6.62
CA ALA A 103 1.75 4.98 -6.90
C ALA A 103 2.01 4.85 -8.42
N ALA A 104 1.05 4.32 -9.18
CA ALA A 104 1.17 4.19 -10.64
C ALA A 104 1.28 5.55 -11.36
N ARG A 105 0.67 6.61 -10.81
CA ARG A 105 0.80 7.96 -11.36
C ARG A 105 2.18 8.57 -11.10
N GLU A 106 2.79 8.30 -9.95
CA GLU A 106 4.13 8.78 -9.62
C GLU A 106 5.23 7.98 -10.34
N TYR A 107 5.00 6.70 -10.62
CA TYR A 107 5.96 5.80 -11.28
C TYR A 107 5.37 5.17 -12.56
N PRO A 108 5.19 5.96 -13.64
CA PRO A 108 4.52 5.50 -14.85
C PRO A 108 5.34 4.47 -15.65
N ASN A 109 6.67 4.46 -15.51
CA ASN A 109 7.57 3.50 -16.14
C ASN A 109 7.61 2.14 -15.45
N MET A 110 6.99 2.01 -14.27
CA MET A 110 7.00 0.81 -13.46
C MET A 110 5.67 0.07 -13.58
N ARG A 111 5.71 -1.26 -13.61
CA ARG A 111 4.51 -2.10 -13.53
C ARG A 111 4.24 -2.52 -12.09
N MET A 112 2.97 -2.46 -11.69
CA MET A 112 2.56 -2.87 -10.36
C MET A 112 2.32 -4.38 -10.29
N LEU A 113 2.87 -5.05 -9.28
CA LEU A 113 2.62 -6.46 -9.00
C LEU A 113 1.47 -6.65 -8.00
N GLY A 114 1.32 -5.70 -7.08
CA GLY A 114 0.24 -5.69 -6.09
C GLY A 114 0.57 -4.81 -4.91
N SER A 115 -0.28 -4.86 -3.88
CA SER A 115 -0.09 -4.07 -2.67
C SER A 115 -0.56 -4.82 -1.41
N TYR A 116 -0.08 -4.38 -0.24
CA TYR A 116 -0.50 -4.88 1.06
C TYR A 116 -0.62 -3.75 2.08
N TRP A 117 -1.46 -3.98 3.09
CA TRP A 117 -1.67 -3.04 4.19
C TRP A 117 -0.51 -3.09 5.18
N VAL A 118 -0.06 -1.93 5.66
CA VAL A 118 1.05 -1.84 6.63
C VAL A 118 0.70 -1.14 7.93
N GLY A 119 -0.34 -0.30 7.93
CA GLY A 119 -0.72 0.46 9.11
C GLY A 119 -1.93 1.35 8.86
N GLU A 120 -2.58 1.76 9.94
CA GLU A 120 -3.60 2.80 9.91
C GLU A 120 -3.60 3.60 11.21
N ASP A 121 -4.08 4.83 11.12
CA ASP A 121 -4.40 5.66 12.28
C ASP A 121 -5.85 6.16 12.15
N GLY A 122 -6.23 7.19 12.91
CA GLY A 122 -7.58 7.75 12.83
C GLY A 122 -7.91 8.40 11.47
N VAL A 123 -6.89 8.89 10.74
CA VAL A 123 -7.08 9.74 9.57
C VAL A 123 -6.67 9.05 8.27
N TYR A 124 -5.65 8.20 8.28
CA TYR A 124 -5.04 7.59 7.10
C TYR A 124 -4.91 6.07 7.24
N LYS A 125 -4.87 5.40 6.09
CA LYS A 125 -4.38 4.04 5.92
C LYS A 125 -3.13 4.08 5.05
N TRP A 126 -2.13 3.27 5.37
CA TRP A 126 -0.92 3.11 4.59
C TRP A 126 -0.90 1.74 3.92
N PHE A 127 -0.50 1.74 2.66
CA PHE A 127 -0.26 0.54 1.86
C PHE A 127 1.16 0.59 1.32
N GLU A 128 1.81 -0.56 1.24
CA GLU A 128 3.03 -0.73 0.47
C GLU A 128 2.68 -1.43 -0.85
N ILE A 129 3.13 -0.84 -1.94
CA ILE A 129 2.89 -1.28 -3.31
C ILE A 129 4.21 -1.82 -3.83
N VAL A 130 4.19 -3.05 -4.33
CA VAL A 130 5.34 -3.67 -4.99
C VAL A 130 5.25 -3.36 -6.48
N MET A 131 6.29 -2.72 -7.00
CA MET A 131 6.40 -2.40 -8.42
C MET A 131 7.70 -2.95 -8.99
N VAL A 132 7.69 -3.18 -10.30
CA VAL A 132 8.79 -3.76 -11.05
C VAL A 132 9.01 -3.00 -12.35
N ASP A 133 10.26 -2.74 -12.68
CA ASP A 133 10.67 -2.18 -13.96
C ASP A 133 10.70 -3.31 -15.01
N PRO A 134 9.80 -3.31 -16.00
CA PRO A 134 9.77 -4.34 -17.03
C PRO A 134 11.01 -4.29 -17.96
N ASN A 135 11.69 -3.14 -18.06
CA ASN A 135 12.80 -2.91 -18.99
C ASN A 135 14.17 -3.22 -18.35
N HIS A 136 14.22 -3.45 -17.04
CA HIS A 136 15.48 -3.69 -16.35
C HIS A 136 16.07 -5.07 -16.69
N PRO A 137 17.36 -5.20 -17.05
CA PRO A 137 17.97 -6.48 -17.47
C PRO A 137 17.79 -7.63 -16.47
N ALA A 138 17.95 -7.34 -15.17
CA ALA A 138 17.73 -8.31 -14.09
C ALA A 138 16.28 -8.82 -13.96
N VAL A 139 15.30 -8.08 -14.48
CA VAL A 139 13.89 -8.51 -14.57
C VAL A 139 13.68 -9.29 -15.86
N LEU A 140 14.21 -8.78 -16.97
CA LEU A 140 14.10 -9.40 -18.30
C LEU A 140 14.71 -10.80 -18.37
N SER A 141 15.79 -11.06 -17.62
CA SER A 141 16.45 -12.36 -17.56
C SER A 141 15.69 -13.40 -16.73
N ASP A 142 14.75 -12.98 -15.88
CA ASP A 142 14.03 -13.89 -14.98
C ASP A 142 12.79 -14.48 -15.68
N PRO A 143 12.73 -15.82 -15.85
CA PRO A 143 11.63 -16.46 -16.58
C PRO A 143 10.27 -16.27 -15.93
N ARG A 144 10.19 -16.01 -14.62
CA ARG A 144 8.93 -15.84 -13.88
C ARG A 144 8.19 -14.55 -14.24
N PHE A 145 8.90 -13.59 -14.81
CA PHE A 145 8.41 -12.25 -15.13
C PHE A 145 8.24 -12.02 -16.64
N ARG A 146 8.34 -13.09 -17.47
CA ARG A 146 8.20 -13.00 -18.93
C ARG A 146 6.86 -12.39 -19.39
N TRP A 147 5.80 -12.58 -18.62
CA TRP A 147 4.48 -12.01 -18.90
C TRP A 147 4.47 -10.47 -18.86
N LEU A 148 5.42 -9.83 -18.17
CA LEU A 148 5.54 -8.37 -18.14
C LEU A 148 6.03 -7.77 -19.47
N LYS A 149 6.64 -8.58 -20.34
CA LYS A 149 7.21 -8.13 -21.63
C LYS A 149 6.16 -7.85 -22.71
N HIS A 150 4.94 -8.36 -22.57
CA HIS A 150 3.95 -8.44 -23.66
C HIS A 150 2.75 -7.51 -23.47
N GLY A 151 2.95 -6.25 -23.11
CA GLY A 151 1.84 -5.30 -23.23
C GLY A 151 2.21 -3.88 -22.95
#